data_AF-A0A9N8P0I2-F1
#
_entry.id   AF-A0A9N8P0I2-F1
#
_cell.length_a   1.000
_cell.length_b   1.000
_cell.length_c   1.000
_cell.angle_alpha   90.00
_cell.angle_beta   90.00
_cell.angle_gamma   90.00
#
_symmetry.space_group_name_H-M   'P 1'
#
loop_
_entity.id
_entity.type
_entity.pdbx_description
1 polymer ?
#
loop_
_entity_poly.entity_id
_entity_poly.type
_entity_poly.pdbx_seq_one_letter_code
_entity_poly.pdbx_strand_id
1 'polypeptide(L)'
;MRIEKIAIEAENLGNDPIMMNSYRDFYNNKGYVLTKNSFLKDASPKISKFPNQAQFLYDWKHLFTNAQRVYLLDLSGVNEKDVNLKTYDKIKYASDMKWSNKYFVVNYGTNAIWACNIFVGEALFNAGYKFLNADKKYYSAKQIWNAEGPFKIVDKKNVKRGHIAAFNGSHVEIVTKVNRGQKLFDDDFCSRGAGRGPFDFGTEKCEGIFGNKREIDNEEIRFLTLR
;
A
#
# COMPACT_ATOMS: atom_id res chain seq x y z
N MET A 1 1.57 -2.33 -23.79
CA MET A 1 2.81 -2.39 -22.99
C MET A 1 2.77 -1.62 -21.67
N ARG A 2 2.12 -0.44 -21.55
CA ARG A 2 2.14 0.34 -20.29
C ARG A 2 1.26 -0.22 -19.14
N ILE A 3 0.03 -0.64 -19.45
CA ILE A 3 -0.90 -1.25 -18.47
C ILE A 3 -0.42 -2.61 -17.96
N GLU A 4 0.18 -3.44 -18.83
CA GLU A 4 0.73 -4.75 -18.45
C GLU A 4 1.78 -4.63 -17.33
N LYS A 5 2.59 -3.57 -17.36
CA LYS A 5 3.58 -3.30 -16.32
C LYS A 5 2.92 -3.12 -14.94
N ILE A 6 1.71 -2.55 -14.87
CA ILE A 6 1.00 -2.38 -13.59
C ILE A 6 0.68 -3.73 -12.97
N ALA A 7 0.26 -4.72 -13.77
CA ALA A 7 -0.01 -6.07 -13.27
C ALA A 7 1.27 -6.77 -12.80
N ILE A 8 2.36 -6.66 -13.56
CA ILE A 8 3.67 -7.20 -13.17
C ILE A 8 4.14 -6.59 -11.84
N GLU A 9 4.03 -5.28 -11.68
CA GLU A 9 4.44 -4.60 -10.44
C GLU A 9 3.50 -4.92 -9.27
N ALA A 10 2.21 -5.16 -9.52
CA ALA A 10 1.30 -5.65 -8.49
C ALA A 10 1.67 -7.07 -8.03
N GLU A 11 2.07 -7.95 -8.95
CA GLU A 11 2.56 -9.29 -8.62
C GLU A 11 3.86 -9.23 -7.81
N ASN A 12 4.84 -8.46 -8.30
CA ASN A 12 6.11 -8.23 -7.60
C ASN A 12 5.89 -7.65 -6.20
N LEU A 13 5.02 -6.64 -6.08
CA LEU A 13 4.67 -6.02 -4.80
C LEU A 13 4.01 -7.04 -3.87
N GLY A 14 3.02 -7.81 -4.35
CA GLY A 14 2.37 -8.84 -3.55
C GLY A 14 3.29 -9.98 -3.11
N ASN A 15 4.42 -10.17 -3.80
CA ASN A 15 5.47 -11.14 -3.44
C ASN A 15 6.61 -10.51 -2.62
N ASP A 16 6.59 -9.20 -2.34
CA ASP A 16 7.59 -8.53 -1.48
C ASP A 16 7.17 -8.68 0.00
N PRO A 17 7.84 -9.55 0.78
CA PRO A 17 7.45 -9.83 2.16
C PRO A 17 7.60 -8.60 3.06
N ILE A 18 8.52 -7.68 2.76
CA ILE A 18 8.72 -6.47 3.57
C ILE A 18 7.50 -5.55 3.39
N MET A 19 7.06 -5.36 2.15
CA MET A 19 5.89 -4.52 1.85
C MET A 19 4.60 -5.16 2.37
N MET A 20 4.41 -6.47 2.20
CA MET A 20 3.21 -7.16 2.71
C MET A 20 3.13 -7.15 4.23
N ASN A 21 4.27 -7.34 4.91
CA ASN A 21 4.31 -7.20 6.38
C ASN A 21 4.01 -5.77 6.80
N SER A 22 4.50 -4.77 6.07
CA SER A 22 4.15 -3.37 6.35
C SER A 22 2.65 -3.08 6.20
N TYR A 23 1.97 -3.65 5.21
CA TYR A 23 0.52 -3.49 5.07
C TYR A 23 -0.25 -4.20 6.18
N ARG A 24 0.26 -5.36 6.64
CA ARG A 24 -0.28 -6.07 7.80
C ARG A 24 -0.09 -5.28 9.09
N ASP A 25 1.08 -4.70 9.29
CA ASP A 25 1.40 -3.81 10.40
C ASP A 25 0.43 -2.63 10.46
N PHE A 26 0.17 -2.01 9.30
CA PHE A 26 -0.79 -0.93 9.17
C PHE A 26 -2.21 -1.36 9.52
N TYR A 27 -2.66 -2.50 8.99
CA TYR A 27 -3.96 -3.10 9.33
C TYR A 27 -4.12 -3.34 10.84
N ASN A 28 -3.03 -3.74 11.51
CA ASN A 28 -2.98 -3.97 12.95
C ASN A 28 -2.74 -2.68 13.77
N ASN A 29 -3.13 -1.51 13.22
CA ASN A 29 -3.10 -0.21 13.89
C ASN A 29 -1.71 0.31 14.30
N LYS A 30 -0.62 -0.16 13.67
CA LYS A 30 0.70 0.44 13.90
C LYS A 30 0.86 1.83 13.27
N GLY A 31 -0.08 2.21 12.40
CA GLY A 31 -0.22 3.58 11.88
C GLY A 31 0.82 4.02 10.84
N TYR A 32 1.78 3.17 10.50
CA TYR A 32 2.77 3.43 9.45
C TYR A 32 2.64 2.47 8.28
N VAL A 33 3.15 2.91 7.12
CA VAL A 33 3.38 2.07 5.94
C VAL A 33 4.77 2.37 5.36
N LEU A 34 5.46 1.33 4.89
CA LEU A 34 6.68 1.41 4.10
C LEU A 34 6.33 1.66 2.64
N THR A 35 7.13 2.49 1.99
CA THR A 35 6.91 2.92 0.60
C THR A 35 8.23 3.12 -0.13
N LYS A 36 8.24 2.89 -1.45
CA LYS A 36 9.34 3.33 -2.33
C LYS A 36 9.10 4.75 -2.89
N ASN A 37 7.92 5.29 -2.69
CA ASN A 37 7.48 6.57 -3.22
C ASN A 37 7.83 7.73 -2.29
N SER A 38 8.96 8.38 -2.57
CA SER A 38 9.43 9.56 -1.83
C SER A 38 8.58 10.82 -2.07
N PHE A 39 7.62 10.81 -3.01
CA PHE A 39 6.78 11.97 -3.30
C PHE A 39 5.55 12.08 -2.38
N LEU A 40 5.28 11.04 -1.58
CA LEU A 40 4.20 11.06 -0.60
C LEU A 40 4.46 12.12 0.48
N LYS A 41 3.39 12.75 0.95
CA LYS A 41 3.46 13.66 2.10
C LYS A 41 4.05 12.90 3.30
N ASP A 42 4.98 13.55 4.00
CA ASP A 42 5.61 13.04 5.22
C ASP A 42 6.42 11.74 5.03
N ALA A 43 6.73 11.36 3.79
CA ALA A 43 7.63 10.25 3.48
C ALA A 43 9.02 10.51 4.09
N SER A 44 9.32 9.77 5.15
CA SER A 44 10.50 9.99 5.96
C SER A 44 11.54 8.92 5.67
N PRO A 45 12.77 9.28 5.26
CA PRO A 45 13.82 8.31 5.06
C PRO A 45 14.37 7.81 6.40
N LYS A 46 15.14 6.72 6.31
CA LYS A 46 16.04 6.31 7.39
C LYS A 46 16.91 7.49 7.81
N ILE A 47 17.11 7.64 9.12
CA ILE A 47 17.99 8.66 9.69
C ILE A 47 19.42 8.37 9.23
N SER A 48 20.05 9.32 8.53
CA SER A 48 21.39 9.15 7.96
C SER A 48 22.48 9.06 9.02
N LYS A 49 22.35 9.84 10.09
CA LYS A 49 23.22 9.82 11.26
C LYS A 49 22.37 9.87 12.51
N PHE A 50 22.27 8.76 13.23
CA PHE A 50 21.58 8.72 14.50
C PHE A 50 22.28 9.66 15.50
N PRO A 51 21.54 10.48 16.28
CA PRO A 51 22.16 11.41 17.23
C PRO A 51 22.96 10.67 18.28
N ASN A 52 23.96 11.34 18.86
CA ASN A 52 24.65 10.81 20.03
C ASN A 52 23.70 10.85 21.26
N GLN A 53 24.10 10.17 22.33
CA GLN A 53 23.26 10.02 23.52
C GLN A 53 22.94 11.36 24.20
N ALA A 54 23.85 12.35 24.17
CA ALA A 54 23.62 13.67 24.75
C ALA A 54 22.52 14.46 24.01
N GLN A 55 22.45 14.29 22.68
CA GLN A 55 21.53 15.02 21.82
C GLN A 55 20.21 14.26 21.57
N PHE A 56 20.18 12.96 21.82
CA PHE A 56 19.08 12.06 21.46
C PHE A 56 17.69 12.53 21.90
N LEU A 57 17.52 12.94 23.17
CA LEU A 57 16.19 13.31 23.68
C LEU A 57 15.66 14.63 23.11
N TYR A 58 16.56 15.55 22.76
CA TYR A 58 16.18 16.78 22.07
C TYR A 58 15.75 16.44 20.65
N ASP A 59 16.57 15.69 19.92
CA ASP A 59 16.29 15.34 18.52
C ASP A 59 15.02 14.48 18.39
N TRP A 60 14.79 13.55 19.34
CA TRP A 60 13.56 12.77 19.40
C TRP A 60 12.31 13.66 19.45
N LYS A 61 12.33 14.72 20.26
CA LYS A 61 11.16 15.60 20.46
C LYS A 61 11.00 16.63 19.34
N HIS A 62 12.10 17.10 18.76
CA HIS A 62 12.10 18.29 17.92
C HIS A 62 12.46 18.06 16.46
N LEU A 63 13.27 17.03 16.16
CA LEU A 63 13.81 16.80 14.82
C LEU A 63 13.25 15.54 14.15
N PHE A 64 12.96 14.50 14.93
CA PHE A 64 12.42 13.26 14.39
C PHE A 64 10.99 13.48 13.93
N THR A 65 10.69 13.08 12.69
CA THR A 65 9.32 13.11 12.20
C THR A 65 8.46 12.13 12.98
N ASN A 66 7.14 12.34 12.97
CA ASN A 66 6.23 11.40 13.60
C ASN A 66 6.33 9.99 12.99
N ALA A 67 6.55 9.91 11.66
CA ALA A 67 6.74 8.64 10.97
C ALA A 67 8.03 7.92 11.40
N GLN A 68 9.14 8.66 11.56
CA GLN A 68 10.39 8.12 12.09
C GLN A 68 10.22 7.56 13.50
N ARG A 69 9.59 8.32 14.40
CA ARG A 69 9.38 7.89 15.80
C ARG A 69 8.55 6.62 15.88
N VAL A 70 7.35 6.63 15.28
CA VAL A 70 6.44 5.47 15.30
C VAL A 70 7.14 4.21 14.79
N TYR A 71 7.87 4.31 13.68
CA TYR A 71 8.55 3.16 13.10
C TYR A 71 9.74 2.67 13.94
N LEU A 72 10.53 3.58 14.51
CA LEU A 72 11.65 3.21 15.39
C LEU A 72 11.17 2.57 16.69
N LEU A 73 10.06 3.03 17.26
CA LEU A 73 9.43 2.40 18.42
C LEU A 73 9.00 0.97 18.11
N ASP A 74 8.35 0.75 16.96
CA ASP A 74 7.96 -0.59 16.52
C ASP A 74 9.17 -1.52 16.34
N LEU A 75 10.18 -1.07 15.59
CA LEU A 75 11.39 -1.85 15.35
C LEU A 75 12.19 -2.15 16.63
N SER A 76 12.18 -1.25 17.61
CA SER A 76 12.92 -1.40 18.87
C SER A 76 12.12 -2.13 19.95
N GLY A 77 10.79 -2.20 19.83
CA GLY A 77 9.89 -2.70 20.87
C GLY A 77 9.82 -1.78 22.10
N VAL A 78 10.16 -0.50 21.94
CA VAL A 78 10.09 0.51 23.01
C VAL A 78 8.76 1.25 22.90
N ASN A 79 8.08 1.50 24.02
CA ASN A 79 6.90 2.37 24.02
C ASN A 79 7.32 3.84 24.08
N GLU A 80 6.53 4.76 23.49
CA GLU A 80 6.83 6.20 23.50
C GLU A 80 7.05 6.75 24.92
N LYS A 81 6.24 6.31 25.89
CA LYS A 81 6.36 6.72 27.30
C LYS A 81 7.68 6.32 27.97
N ASP A 82 8.35 5.30 27.42
CA ASP A 82 9.58 4.72 27.96
C ASP A 82 10.82 5.30 27.26
N VAL A 83 10.66 6.23 26.30
CA VAL A 83 11.79 6.83 25.58
C VAL A 83 12.61 7.71 26.52
N ASN A 84 13.81 7.25 26.85
CA ASN A 84 14.79 7.96 27.68
C ASN A 84 16.22 7.50 27.35
N LEU A 85 17.22 7.98 28.10
CA LEU A 85 18.63 7.63 27.86
C LEU A 85 18.95 6.13 28.04
N LYS A 86 18.15 5.38 28.81
CA LYS A 86 18.32 3.92 28.99
C LYS A 86 17.84 3.13 27.78
N THR A 87 16.93 3.69 26.97
CA THR A 87 16.42 3.04 25.75
C THR A 87 17.17 3.49 24.49
N TYR A 88 18.12 4.42 24.62
CA TYR A 88 18.92 4.97 23.52
C TYR A 88 19.53 3.87 22.64
N ASP A 89 20.26 2.93 23.23
CA ASP A 89 20.97 1.89 22.47
C ASP A 89 20.01 0.97 21.71
N LYS A 90 18.83 0.67 22.27
CA LYS A 90 17.80 -0.13 21.59
C LYS A 90 17.24 0.58 20.37
N ILE A 91 16.94 1.87 20.50
CA ILE A 91 16.37 2.69 19.42
C ILE A 91 17.44 2.96 18.35
N LYS A 92 18.68 3.24 18.76
CA LYS A 92 19.81 3.36 17.85
C LYS A 92 20.06 2.07 17.07
N TYR A 93 20.08 0.92 17.75
CA TYR A 93 20.21 -0.38 17.10
C TYR A 93 19.09 -0.63 16.09
N ALA A 94 17.84 -0.30 16.42
CA ALA A 94 16.72 -0.39 15.49
C ALA A 94 16.93 0.49 14.25
N SER A 95 17.40 1.72 14.43
CA SER A 95 17.75 2.61 13.31
C SER A 95 18.87 2.02 12.45
N ASP A 96 20.00 1.67 13.07
CA ASP A 96 21.20 1.29 12.34
C ASP A 96 21.07 -0.07 11.66
N MET A 97 20.55 -1.08 12.38
CA MET A 97 20.60 -2.48 11.98
C MET A 97 19.28 -3.02 11.41
N LYS A 98 18.11 -2.49 11.84
CA LYS A 98 16.81 -3.02 11.40
C LYS A 98 16.16 -2.20 10.31
N TRP A 99 16.31 -0.86 10.33
CA TRP A 99 15.72 -0.02 9.29
C TRP A 99 16.53 -0.12 7.99
N SER A 100 15.94 -0.70 6.94
CA SER A 100 16.47 -0.68 5.57
C SER A 100 16.40 0.71 4.93
N ASN A 101 17.47 1.15 4.26
CA ASN A 101 17.50 2.40 3.49
C ASN A 101 16.75 2.33 2.14
N LYS A 102 16.20 1.16 1.78
CA LYS A 102 15.47 0.94 0.52
C LYS A 102 14.05 1.50 0.52
N TYR A 103 13.53 1.88 1.69
CA TYR A 103 12.14 2.31 1.86
C TYR A 103 12.07 3.58 2.71
N PHE A 104 11.10 4.43 2.40
CA PHE A 104 10.64 5.51 3.26
C PHE A 104 9.53 4.96 4.16
N VAL A 105 9.28 5.65 5.27
CA VAL A 105 8.13 5.40 6.12
C VAL A 105 7.16 6.59 6.08
N VAL A 106 5.88 6.30 5.94
CA VAL A 106 4.80 7.29 5.98
C VAL A 106 3.87 6.92 7.13
N ASN A 107 3.47 7.92 7.92
CA ASN A 107 2.45 7.75 8.95
C ASN A 107 1.07 8.10 8.36
N TYR A 108 0.20 7.10 8.24
CA TYR A 108 -1.18 7.26 7.78
C TYR A 108 -2.20 7.36 8.93
N GLY A 109 -1.73 7.29 10.18
CA GLY A 109 -2.55 7.28 11.39
C GLY A 109 -3.16 5.91 11.68
N THR A 110 -3.73 5.75 12.86
CA THR A 110 -4.30 4.48 13.35
C THR A 110 -5.78 4.28 12.98
N ASN A 111 -6.42 5.27 12.36
CA ASN A 111 -7.84 5.24 12.02
C ASN A 111 -8.12 4.64 10.63
N ALA A 112 -7.06 4.35 9.87
CA ALA A 112 -7.14 3.75 8.56
C ALA A 112 -6.57 2.33 8.65
N ILE A 113 -7.43 1.33 8.48
CA ILE A 113 -7.07 -0.10 8.58
C ILE A 113 -6.89 -0.76 7.21
N TRP A 114 -7.34 -0.11 6.13
CA TRP A 114 -7.37 -0.72 4.81
C TRP A 114 -6.23 -0.22 3.93
N ALA A 115 -5.36 -1.12 3.50
CA ALA A 115 -4.18 -0.83 2.67
C ALA A 115 -4.45 -0.94 1.15
N CYS A 116 -5.69 -1.17 0.72
CA CYS A 116 -6.01 -1.50 -0.67
C CYS A 116 -5.62 -0.41 -1.66
N ASN A 117 -5.93 0.84 -1.32
CA ASN A 117 -5.56 1.99 -2.13
C ASN A 117 -4.05 2.29 -2.09
N ILE A 118 -3.39 1.98 -0.97
CA ILE A 118 -1.94 2.13 -0.83
C ILE A 118 -1.23 1.10 -1.73
N PHE A 119 -1.69 -0.16 -1.74
CA PHE A 119 -1.18 -1.19 -2.64
C PHE A 119 -1.30 -0.78 -4.11
N VAL A 120 -2.48 -0.33 -4.54
CA VAL A 120 -2.70 0.14 -5.92
C VAL A 120 -1.78 1.32 -6.23
N GLY A 121 -1.65 2.27 -5.31
CA GLY A 121 -0.75 3.41 -5.45
C GLY A 121 0.73 3.04 -5.61
N GLU A 122 1.22 2.10 -4.80
CA GLU A 122 2.60 1.58 -4.89
C GLU A 122 2.83 0.81 -6.20
N ALA A 123 1.87 -0.02 -6.62
CA ALA A 123 1.98 -0.76 -7.89
C ALA A 123 2.06 0.21 -9.08
N LEU A 124 1.24 1.27 -9.09
CA LEU A 124 1.31 2.33 -10.09
C LEU A 124 2.66 3.07 -10.03
N PHE A 125 3.14 3.40 -8.83
CA PHE A 125 4.43 4.06 -8.65
C PHE A 125 5.60 3.23 -9.19
N ASN A 126 5.67 1.95 -8.84
CA ASN A 126 6.68 1.01 -9.35
C ASN A 126 6.58 0.84 -10.87
N ALA A 127 5.37 0.92 -11.44
CA ALA A 127 5.18 0.91 -12.89
C ALA A 127 5.68 2.20 -13.57
N GLY A 128 5.98 3.25 -12.80
CA GLY A 128 6.55 4.52 -13.26
C GLY A 128 5.60 5.71 -13.16
N TYR A 129 4.43 5.54 -12.54
CA TYR A 129 3.41 6.58 -12.44
C TYR A 129 3.48 7.31 -11.10
N LYS A 130 3.71 8.62 -11.13
CA LYS A 130 3.82 9.46 -9.93
C LYS A 130 2.49 10.13 -9.58
N PHE A 131 1.39 9.37 -9.57
CA PHE A 131 0.06 9.91 -9.33
C PHE A 131 -0.27 9.99 -7.84
N LEU A 132 -0.57 11.19 -7.37
CA LEU A 132 -1.00 11.50 -6.02
C LEU A 132 -2.19 12.45 -6.07
N ASN A 133 -3.03 12.42 -5.05
CA ASN A 133 -4.11 13.39 -4.89
C ASN A 133 -3.58 14.77 -4.44
N ALA A 134 -4.47 15.74 -4.28
CA ALA A 134 -4.12 17.11 -3.88
C ALA A 134 -3.36 17.17 -2.54
N ASP A 135 -3.63 16.23 -1.62
CA ASP A 135 -2.96 16.13 -0.32
C ASP A 135 -1.61 15.40 -0.37
N LYS A 136 -1.11 15.09 -1.57
CA LYS A 136 0.09 14.26 -1.80
C LYS A 136 0.00 12.88 -1.15
N LYS A 137 -1.19 12.29 -1.14
CA LYS A 137 -1.44 10.89 -0.76
C LYS A 137 -1.85 10.07 -1.98
N TYR A 138 -1.85 8.76 -1.85
CA TYR A 138 -2.52 7.92 -2.85
C TYR A 138 -4.02 8.20 -2.88
N TYR A 139 -4.62 8.13 -4.07
CA TYR A 139 -6.07 8.25 -4.25
C TYR A 139 -6.78 7.18 -3.43
N SER A 140 -7.86 7.54 -2.74
CA SER A 140 -8.65 6.56 -1.99
C SER A 140 -9.45 5.64 -2.91
N ALA A 141 -9.94 4.52 -2.38
CA ALA A 141 -10.81 3.61 -3.13
C ALA A 141 -12.04 4.32 -3.72
N LYS A 142 -12.62 5.27 -2.96
CA LYS A 142 -13.76 6.09 -3.40
C LYS A 142 -13.39 7.03 -4.55
N GLN A 143 -12.23 7.69 -4.47
CA GLN A 143 -11.77 8.58 -5.54
C GLN A 143 -11.49 7.80 -6.83
N ILE A 144 -10.89 6.60 -6.69
CA ILE A 144 -10.68 5.69 -7.81
C ILE A 144 -12.02 5.27 -8.40
N TRP A 145 -13.00 4.82 -7.60
CA TRP A 145 -14.34 4.44 -8.07
C TRP A 145 -15.07 5.54 -8.85
N ASN A 146 -14.86 6.81 -8.46
CA ASN A 146 -15.40 7.99 -9.11
C ASN A 146 -14.59 8.43 -10.35
N ALA A 147 -13.53 7.71 -10.72
CA ALA A 147 -12.61 8.05 -11.80
C ALA A 147 -11.98 9.45 -11.69
N GLU A 148 -11.68 9.88 -10.47
CA GLU A 148 -11.02 11.17 -10.20
C GLU A 148 -9.56 11.18 -10.71
N GLY A 149 -9.02 12.38 -10.98
CA GLY A 149 -7.61 12.53 -11.36
C GLY A 149 -7.22 11.77 -12.65
N PRO A 150 -6.20 10.88 -12.61
CA PRO A 150 -5.67 10.22 -13.79
C PRO A 150 -6.52 9.04 -14.27
N PHE A 151 -7.61 8.70 -13.58
CA PHE A 151 -8.38 7.49 -13.87
C PHE A 151 -9.46 7.72 -14.93
N LYS A 152 -9.77 6.68 -15.70
CA LYS A 152 -10.92 6.61 -16.61
C LYS A 152 -11.62 5.26 -16.49
N ILE A 153 -12.94 5.27 -16.56
CA ILE A 153 -13.77 4.05 -16.52
C ILE A 153 -13.55 3.25 -17.81
N VAL A 154 -13.47 1.93 -17.67
CA VAL A 154 -13.34 0.97 -18.75
C VAL A 154 -14.68 0.26 -18.92
N ASP A 155 -15.17 0.21 -20.17
CA ASP A 155 -16.28 -0.67 -20.54
C ASP A 155 -15.91 -2.12 -20.19
N LYS A 156 -16.81 -2.83 -19.49
CA LYS A 156 -16.62 -4.19 -18.98
C LYS A 156 -16.15 -5.19 -20.06
N LYS A 157 -16.57 -5.02 -21.31
CA LYS A 157 -16.09 -5.87 -22.44
C LYS A 157 -14.61 -5.65 -22.81
N ASN A 158 -14.05 -4.51 -22.40
CA ASN A 158 -12.69 -4.07 -22.70
C ASN A 158 -11.73 -4.21 -21.51
N VAL A 159 -12.15 -4.87 -20.43
CA VAL A 159 -11.31 -5.14 -19.26
C VAL A 159 -10.12 -5.99 -19.66
N LYS A 160 -8.94 -5.62 -19.15
CA LYS A 160 -7.65 -6.23 -19.43
C LYS A 160 -6.83 -6.33 -18.15
N ARG A 161 -5.87 -7.24 -18.15
CA ARG A 161 -4.79 -7.29 -17.16
C ARG A 161 -4.11 -5.92 -17.03
N GLY A 162 -3.83 -5.52 -15.79
CA GLY A 162 -3.28 -4.21 -15.42
C GLY A 162 -4.31 -3.10 -15.23
N HIS A 163 -5.59 -3.34 -15.51
CA HIS A 163 -6.66 -2.44 -15.07
C HIS A 163 -6.85 -2.52 -13.56
N ILE A 164 -7.57 -1.55 -13.02
CA ILE A 164 -7.92 -1.49 -11.60
C ILE A 164 -9.37 -1.97 -11.45
N ALA A 165 -9.61 -2.94 -10.58
CA ALA A 165 -10.96 -3.32 -10.16
C ALA A 165 -11.31 -2.55 -8.89
N ALA A 166 -12.41 -1.80 -8.91
CA ALA A 166 -12.94 -1.05 -7.76
C ALA A 166 -14.29 -1.64 -7.36
N PHE A 167 -14.46 -1.94 -6.08
CA PHE A 167 -15.62 -2.62 -5.51
C PHE A 167 -16.42 -1.64 -4.65
N ASN A 168 -17.61 -1.22 -5.11
CA ASN A 168 -18.52 -0.31 -4.42
C ASN A 168 -17.88 0.96 -3.81
N GLY A 169 -16.74 1.41 -4.35
CA GLY A 169 -15.97 2.55 -3.83
C GLY A 169 -15.31 2.34 -2.46
N SER A 170 -15.34 1.13 -1.90
CA SER A 170 -14.75 0.81 -0.60
C SER A 170 -13.41 0.06 -0.73
N HIS A 171 -13.21 -0.66 -1.83
CA HIS A 171 -12.03 -1.49 -2.04
C HIS A 171 -11.51 -1.41 -3.49
N VAL A 172 -10.20 -1.55 -3.68
CA VAL A 172 -9.56 -1.45 -5.00
C VAL A 172 -8.37 -2.39 -5.15
N GLU A 173 -8.17 -2.89 -6.37
CA GLU A 173 -7.19 -3.94 -6.68
C GLU A 173 -6.69 -3.83 -8.11
N ILE A 174 -5.56 -4.47 -8.41
CA ILE A 174 -5.06 -4.60 -9.78
C ILE A 174 -5.54 -5.92 -10.37
N VAL A 175 -6.16 -5.86 -11.55
CA VAL A 175 -6.53 -7.03 -12.36
C VAL A 175 -5.26 -7.71 -12.85
N THR A 176 -5.07 -8.96 -12.46
CA THR A 176 -3.94 -9.80 -12.85
C THR A 176 -4.35 -10.81 -13.92
N LYS A 177 -5.61 -11.20 -14.03
CA LYS A 177 -6.05 -12.10 -15.11
C LYS A 177 -7.44 -11.73 -15.57
N VAL A 178 -7.75 -11.98 -16.83
CA VAL A 178 -9.09 -11.84 -17.40
C VAL A 178 -9.36 -13.12 -18.18
N ASN A 179 -10.44 -13.83 -17.85
CA ASN A 179 -10.85 -15.04 -18.55
C ASN A 179 -12.17 -14.74 -19.28
N ARG A 180 -12.19 -14.93 -20.60
CA ARG A 180 -13.36 -14.63 -21.44
C ARG A 180 -13.79 -15.80 -22.31
N GLY A 181 -15.07 -15.82 -22.67
CA GLY A 181 -15.64 -16.76 -23.65
C GLY A 181 -15.67 -18.20 -23.16
N GLN A 182 -15.77 -18.40 -21.84
CA GLN A 182 -15.92 -19.73 -21.27
C GLN A 182 -17.31 -20.28 -21.62
N LYS A 183 -17.40 -21.57 -21.98
CA LYS A 183 -18.68 -22.17 -22.45
C LYS A 183 -19.66 -22.48 -21.32
N LEU A 184 -19.17 -22.57 -20.08
CA LEU A 184 -19.91 -23.10 -18.92
C LEU A 184 -19.89 -22.15 -17.71
N PHE A 185 -19.21 -21.01 -17.82
CA PHE A 185 -19.01 -20.03 -16.76
C PHE A 185 -19.04 -18.62 -17.35
N ASP A 186 -19.43 -17.64 -16.56
CA ASP A 186 -19.42 -16.24 -16.96
C ASP A 186 -17.98 -15.71 -17.11
N ASP A 187 -17.85 -14.60 -17.85
CA ASP A 187 -16.57 -13.89 -18.01
C ASP A 187 -16.09 -13.39 -16.64
N ASP A 188 -14.86 -13.75 -16.25
CA ASP A 188 -14.34 -13.50 -14.90
C ASP A 188 -12.94 -12.85 -14.91
N PHE A 189 -12.46 -12.46 -13.72
CA PHE A 189 -11.11 -11.95 -13.56
C PHE A 189 -10.43 -12.43 -12.27
N CYS A 190 -9.09 -12.38 -12.29
CA CYS A 190 -8.29 -12.45 -11.07
C CYS A 190 -7.73 -11.06 -10.75
N SER A 191 -7.59 -10.77 -9.47
CA SER A 191 -7.04 -9.51 -8.98
C SER A 191 -6.19 -9.68 -7.73
N ARG A 192 -5.23 -8.76 -7.57
CA ARG A 192 -4.31 -8.71 -6.44
C ARG A 192 -4.37 -7.33 -5.77
N GLY A 193 -4.33 -7.34 -4.44
CA GLY A 193 -4.44 -6.15 -3.61
C GLY A 193 -3.89 -6.41 -2.20
N ALA A 194 -4.13 -5.49 -1.28
CA ALA A 194 -3.83 -5.67 0.13
C ALA A 194 -5.00 -5.23 1.00
N GLY A 195 -5.17 -5.87 2.16
CA GLY A 195 -6.19 -5.51 3.13
C GLY A 195 -7.58 -6.04 2.79
N ARG A 196 -7.72 -7.29 2.33
CA ARG A 196 -9.04 -7.97 2.41
C ARG A 196 -9.15 -8.71 3.75
N GLY A 197 -9.35 -7.93 4.80
CA GLY A 197 -9.31 -8.41 6.19
C GLY A 197 -7.90 -8.67 6.72
N PRO A 198 -7.79 -9.35 7.88
CA PRO A 198 -6.54 -9.48 8.64
C PRO A 198 -5.50 -10.46 8.04
N PHE A 199 -5.86 -11.21 7.01
CA PHE A 199 -5.03 -12.31 6.48
C PHE A 199 -4.69 -12.19 5.00
N ASP A 200 -5.27 -11.23 4.28
CA ASP A 200 -5.13 -11.14 2.82
C ASP A 200 -4.33 -9.90 2.40
N PHE A 201 -3.02 -10.14 2.21
CA PHE A 201 -2.06 -9.15 1.74
C PHE A 201 -1.27 -9.76 0.58
N GLY A 202 -1.43 -9.21 -0.63
CA GLY A 202 -0.69 -9.61 -1.81
C GLY A 202 -1.13 -10.91 -2.48
N THR A 203 -2.14 -11.60 -1.92
CA THR A 203 -2.63 -12.85 -2.50
C THR A 203 -3.57 -12.55 -3.67
N GLU A 204 -3.32 -13.21 -4.81
CA GLU A 204 -4.24 -13.18 -5.94
C GLU A 204 -5.55 -13.88 -5.58
N LYS A 205 -6.67 -13.30 -5.99
CA LYS A 205 -7.97 -13.97 -5.92
C LYS A 205 -8.60 -13.96 -7.30
N CYS A 206 -9.11 -15.10 -7.67
CA CYS A 206 -9.92 -15.31 -8.87
C CYS A 206 -11.38 -15.51 -8.47
N GLU A 207 -12.24 -15.63 -9.47
CA GLU A 207 -13.57 -16.20 -9.26
C GLU A 207 -13.44 -17.62 -8.69
N GLY A 208 -14.28 -17.92 -7.71
CA GLY A 208 -14.31 -19.24 -7.07
C GLY A 208 -15.39 -20.11 -7.73
N ILE A 209 -15.29 -21.43 -7.56
CA ILE A 209 -16.29 -22.39 -8.09
C ILE A 209 -17.72 -22.10 -7.57
N PHE A 210 -17.85 -21.40 -6.44
CA PHE A 210 -19.12 -21.09 -5.77
C PHE A 210 -19.29 -19.58 -5.47
N GLY A 211 -18.59 -18.70 -6.18
CA GLY A 211 -18.66 -17.25 -5.98
C GLY A 211 -19.16 -16.51 -7.22
N ASN A 212 -19.56 -15.24 -7.02
CA ASN A 212 -19.89 -14.27 -8.08
C ASN A 212 -19.17 -12.92 -7.86
N LYS A 213 -18.10 -12.91 -7.05
CA LYS A 213 -17.50 -11.66 -6.54
C LYS A 213 -16.47 -11.05 -7.49
N ARG A 214 -16.10 -11.76 -8.55
CA ARG A 214 -15.13 -11.36 -9.58
C ARG A 214 -15.63 -11.76 -10.99
N GLU A 215 -16.93 -11.82 -11.16
CA GLU A 215 -17.57 -11.79 -12.47
C GLU A 215 -17.40 -10.38 -13.06
N ILE A 216 -17.09 -10.29 -14.35
CA ILE A 216 -16.84 -9.02 -15.02
C ILE A 216 -18.12 -8.17 -15.10
N ASP A 217 -19.29 -8.80 -15.20
CA ASP A 217 -20.58 -8.14 -15.33
C ASP A 217 -21.20 -7.74 -13.98
N ASN A 218 -20.66 -8.19 -12.85
CA ASN A 218 -21.09 -7.80 -11.51
C ASN A 218 -21.21 -6.26 -11.35
N GLU A 219 -22.41 -5.77 -11.05
CA GLU A 219 -22.75 -4.33 -11.00
C GLU A 219 -21.99 -3.57 -9.90
N GLU A 220 -21.55 -4.25 -8.86
CA GLU A 220 -20.78 -3.70 -7.75
C GLU A 220 -19.30 -3.45 -8.10
N ILE A 221 -18.88 -3.86 -9.29
CA ILE A 221 -17.51 -3.75 -9.77
C ILE A 221 -17.43 -2.75 -10.92
N ARG A 222 -16.51 -1.79 -10.77
CA ARG A 222 -16.08 -0.91 -11.84
C ARG A 222 -14.64 -1.19 -12.18
N PHE A 223 -14.35 -1.17 -13.48
CA PHE A 223 -12.98 -1.28 -13.97
C PHE A 223 -12.48 0.09 -14.41
N LEU A 224 -11.24 0.38 -14.06
CA LEU A 224 -10.58 1.62 -14.40
C LEU A 224 -9.22 1.38 -15.04
N THR A 225 -8.80 2.35 -15.84
CA THR A 225 -7.46 2.43 -16.38
C THR A 225 -6.96 3.86 -16.28
N LEU A 226 -5.72 4.10 -16.71
CA LEU A 226 -5.10 5.41 -16.70
C LEU A 226 -5.45 6.18 -17.98
N ARG A 227 -5.63 7.49 -17.87
CA ARG A 227 -5.93 8.38 -19.01
C ARG A 227 -4.85 8.34 -20.07
#